data_AF-A0A1M4VLD1-F1
#
_entry.id   AF-A0A1M4VLD1-F1
#
_cell.length_a   1.000
_cell.length_b   1.000
_cell.length_c   1.000
_cell.angle_alpha   90.00
_cell.angle_beta   90.00
_cell.angle_gamma   90.00
#
_symmetry.space_group_name_H-M   'P 1'
#
loop_
_entity.id
_entity.type
_entity.pdbx_description
1 polymer ?
#
loop_
_entity_poly.entity_id
_entity_poly.type
_entity_poly.pdbx_seq_one_letter_code
_entity_poly.pdbx_strand_id
1 'polypeptide(L)'
;MSTYRLVLDSERRPALPAPLLTEARLDDARELVAYAAGPGRIVLEDPRAALTRLQSAVAEGKRRRRRADDLETFLFAGRSADTSLE
;
A
#
# COMPACT_ATOMS: atom_id res chain seq x y z
N MET A 1 19.19 -9.21 10.81
CA MET A 1 18.87 -9.07 9.38
C MET A 1 19.84 -9.93 8.60
N SER A 2 19.34 -10.97 7.94
CA SER A 2 20.14 -11.80 7.03
C SER A 2 20.35 -11.05 5.71
N THR A 3 21.51 -11.23 5.07
CA THR A 3 21.79 -10.67 3.74
C THR A 3 22.21 -11.80 2.82
N TYR A 4 21.56 -11.90 1.67
CA TYR A 4 21.83 -12.91 0.65
C TYR A 4 22.37 -12.23 -0.60
N ARG A 5 23.45 -12.77 -1.17
CA ARG A 5 23.94 -12.35 -2.48
C ARG A 5 23.26 -13.20 -3.54
N LEU A 6 22.52 -12.54 -4.43
CA LEU A 6 21.81 -13.19 -5.53
C LEU A 6 22.55 -12.96 -6.84
N VAL A 7 22.51 -13.96 -7.70
CA VAL A 7 22.93 -13.84 -9.09
C VAL A 7 21.67 -13.80 -9.95
N LEU A 8 21.66 -12.91 -10.94
CA LEU A 8 20.60 -12.84 -11.93
C LEU A 8 20.98 -13.74 -13.11
N ASP A 9 20.00 -14.47 -13.64
CA ASP A 9 20.19 -15.23 -14.88
C ASP A 9 20.24 -14.30 -16.12
N SER A 10 20.40 -14.88 -17.30
CA SER A 10 20.41 -14.15 -18.59
C SER A 10 19.12 -13.39 -18.88
N GLU A 11 18.03 -13.76 -18.24
CA GLU A 11 16.71 -13.13 -18.34
C GLU A 11 16.45 -12.15 -17.18
N ARG A 12 17.47 -11.85 -16.37
CA ARG A 12 17.42 -10.93 -15.21
C ARG A 12 16.53 -11.43 -14.08
N ARG A 13 16.32 -12.75 -13.96
CA ARG A 13 15.57 -13.36 -12.86
C ARG A 13 16.51 -13.75 -11.71
N PRO A 14 16.22 -13.34 -10.47
CA PRO A 14 16.96 -13.83 -9.32
C PRO A 14 16.52 -15.26 -8.96
N ALA A 15 17.48 -16.14 -8.72
CA ALA A 15 17.20 -17.40 -8.04
C ALA A 15 17.10 -17.14 -6.52
N LEU A 16 15.90 -17.21 -5.96
CA LEU A 16 15.66 -16.96 -4.53
C LEU A 16 16.01 -18.22 -3.70
N PRO A 17 16.95 -18.13 -2.74
CA PRO A 17 17.27 -19.26 -1.87
C PRO A 17 16.07 -19.64 -0.98
N ALA A 18 15.84 -20.94 -0.78
CA ALA A 18 14.77 -21.41 0.12
C ALA A 18 14.83 -20.80 1.53
N PRO A 19 16.01 -20.66 2.20
CA PRO A 19 16.08 -20.02 3.51
C PRO A 19 15.57 -18.57 3.53
N LEU A 20 15.76 -17.83 2.44
CA LEU A 20 15.23 -16.46 2.30
C LEU A 20 13.70 -16.45 2.26
N LEU A 21 13.10 -17.41 1.56
CA LEU A 21 11.63 -17.54 1.50
C LEU A 21 11.07 -17.94 2.87
N THR A 22 11.74 -18.85 3.59
CA THR A 22 11.34 -19.28 4.93
C THR A 22 11.42 -18.16 5.95
N GLU A 23 12.52 -17.41 5.97
CA GLU A 23 12.67 -16.23 6.83
C GLU A 23 11.57 -15.18 6.55
N ALA A 24 11.20 -15.02 5.28
CA ALA A 24 10.14 -14.10 4.86
C ALA A 24 8.72 -14.67 5.03
N ARG A 25 8.57 -15.93 5.44
CA ARG A 25 7.30 -16.67 5.53
C ARG A 25 6.56 -16.73 4.18
N LEU A 26 7.30 -16.96 3.11
CA LEU A 26 6.84 -17.03 1.72
C LEU A 26 6.99 -18.44 1.13
N ASP A 27 7.14 -19.48 1.96
CA ASP A 27 7.42 -20.86 1.51
C ASP A 27 6.34 -21.40 0.57
N ASP A 28 5.07 -21.04 0.82
CA ASP A 28 3.91 -21.48 0.00
C ASP A 28 3.55 -20.47 -1.10
N ALA A 29 4.32 -19.39 -1.26
CA ALA A 29 4.01 -18.35 -2.23
C ALA A 29 4.30 -18.86 -3.66
N ARG A 30 3.23 -19.11 -4.42
CA ARG A 30 3.34 -19.47 -5.85
C ARG A 30 3.74 -18.28 -6.74
N GLU A 31 3.40 -17.07 -6.30
CA GLU A 31 3.60 -15.83 -7.03
C GLU A 31 3.96 -14.70 -6.06
N LEU A 32 4.78 -13.76 -6.53
CA LEU A 32 5.21 -12.59 -5.78
C LEU A 32 4.99 -11.33 -6.62
N VAL A 33 4.62 -10.24 -5.95
CA VAL A 33 4.53 -8.91 -6.58
C VAL A 33 5.85 -8.18 -6.37
N ALA A 34 6.44 -7.71 -7.46
CA ALA A 34 7.64 -6.88 -7.42
C ALA A 34 7.28 -5.39 -7.56
N TYR A 35 7.85 -4.53 -6.71
CA TYR A 35 7.75 -3.07 -6.87
C TYR A 35 9.03 -2.36 -6.42
N ALA A 36 9.24 -1.15 -6.95
CA ALA A 36 10.36 -0.29 -6.55
C ALA A 36 10.02 0.49 -5.28
N ALA A 37 10.84 0.33 -4.24
CA ALA A 37 10.77 1.07 -2.98
C ALA A 37 11.89 2.10 -2.89
N GLY A 38 11.92 3.03 -3.86
CA GLY A 38 12.95 4.03 -4.02
C GLY A 38 14.11 3.59 -4.94
N PRO A 39 15.17 4.41 -5.05
CA PRO A 39 16.28 4.17 -5.97
C PRO A 39 17.02 2.87 -5.65
N GLY A 40 17.10 1.97 -6.63
CA GLY A 40 17.89 0.73 -6.53
C GLY A 40 17.32 -0.33 -5.57
N ARG A 41 16.12 -0.14 -5.01
CA ARG A 41 15.50 -1.10 -4.09
C ARG A 41 14.24 -1.69 -4.71
N ILE A 42 14.28 -3.00 -4.97
CA ILE A 42 13.11 -3.79 -5.35
C ILE A 42 12.63 -4.56 -4.13
N VAL A 43 11.33 -4.54 -3.89
CA VAL A 43 10.66 -5.34 -2.85
C VAL A 43 9.80 -6.39 -3.53
N LEU A 44 9.92 -7.62 -3.04
CA LEU A 44 9.03 -8.73 -3.38
C LEU A 44 8.05 -8.91 -2.22
N GLU A 45 6.76 -8.89 -2.50
CA GLU A 45 5.69 -8.95 -1.51
C GLU A 45 4.66 -10.04 -1.90
N ASP A 46 4.03 -10.66 -0.90
CA ASP A 46 2.87 -11.55 -1.12
C ASP A 46 1.73 -10.75 -1.77
N PRO A 47 1.15 -11.21 -2.89
CA PRO A 47 0.02 -10.56 -3.56
C PRO A 47 -1.16 -10.22 -2.62
N ARG A 48 -1.44 -11.07 -1.63
CA ARG A 48 -2.51 -10.85 -0.65
C ARG A 48 -2.19 -9.72 0.32
N ALA A 49 -0.94 -9.63 0.76
CA ALA A 49 -0.47 -8.53 1.59
C ALA A 49 -0.54 -7.20 0.82
N ALA A 50 -0.06 -7.20 -0.44
CA ALA A 50 -0.13 -6.04 -1.32
C ALA A 50 -1.58 -5.57 -1.55
N LEU A 51 -2.50 -6.50 -1.81
CA LEU A 51 -3.92 -6.20 -1.98
C LEU A 51 -4.54 -5.61 -0.71
N THR A 52 -4.25 -6.19 0.45
CA THR A 52 -4.76 -5.71 1.76
C THR A 52 -4.30 -4.28 2.03
N ARG A 53 -3.04 -3.97 1.72
CA ARG A 53 -2.47 -2.62 1.83
C ARG A 53 -3.17 -1.64 0.89
N LEU A 54 -3.40 -2.03 -0.36
CA LEU A 54 -4.12 -1.22 -1.34
C LEU A 54 -5.56 -0.92 -0.87
N GLN A 55 -6.30 -1.94 -0.44
CA GLN A 55 -7.66 -1.79 0.07
C GLN A 55 -7.72 -0.85 1.27
N SER A 56 -6.75 -0.97 2.18
CA SER A 56 -6.63 -0.10 3.35
C SER A 56 -6.36 1.36 2.96
N ALA A 57 -5.46 1.59 2.00
CA ALA A 57 -5.17 2.93 1.48
C ALA A 57 -6.40 3.56 0.79
N VAL A 58 -7.14 2.77 0.01
CA VAL A 58 -8.37 3.21 -0.66
C VAL A 58 -9.46 3.54 0.37
N ALA A 59 -9.65 2.70 1.39
CA ALA A 59 -10.63 2.95 2.45
C ALA A 59 -10.31 4.23 3.23
N GLU A 60 -9.03 4.46 3.54
CA GLU A 60 -8.58 5.69 4.18
C GLU A 60 -8.81 6.93 3.30
N GLY A 61 -8.47 6.85 2.01
CA GLY A 61 -8.75 7.92 1.05
C GLY A 61 -10.24 8.26 0.97
N LYS A 62 -11.11 7.25 0.93
CA LYS A 62 -12.57 7.44 0.94
C LYS A 62 -13.07 8.10 2.22
N ARG A 63 -12.56 7.70 3.39
CA ARG A 63 -12.93 8.32 4.68
C ARG A 63 -12.55 9.78 4.76
N ARG A 64 -11.35 10.14 4.26
CA ARG A 64 -10.91 11.54 4.22
C ARG A 64 -11.76 12.39 3.29
N ARG A 65 -12.10 11.87 2.10
CA ARG A 65 -12.97 12.57 1.15
C ARG A 65 -14.37 12.81 1.73
N ARG A 66 -15.00 11.79 2.32
CA ARG A 66 -16.30 11.95 2.99
C ARG A 66 -16.27 13.04 4.06
N ARG A 67 -15.24 13.08 4.90
CA ARG A 67 -15.09 14.15 5.90
C ARG A 67 -14.97 15.54 5.28
N ALA A 68 -14.31 15.67 4.13
CA ALA A 68 -14.19 16.94 3.43
C ALA A 68 -15.55 17.38 2.86
N ASP A 69 -16.29 16.45 2.25
CA ASP A 69 -17.65 16.69 1.71
C ASP A 69 -18.66 17.00 2.84
N ASP A 70 -18.53 16.34 4.00
CA ASP A 70 -19.34 16.60 5.19
C ASP A 70 -19.04 17.97 5.82
N LEU A 71 -17.77 18.41 5.82
CA LEU A 71 -17.36 19.72 6.35
C LEU A 71 -17.91 20.86 5.49
N GLU A 72 -17.85 20.73 4.16
CA GLU A 72 -18.43 21.70 3.24
C GLU A 72 -19.95 21.81 3.49
N THR A 73 -20.63 20.67 3.60
CA THR A 73 -22.07 20.61 3.93
C THR A 73 -22.37 21.27 5.29
N PHE A 74 -21.54 21.03 6.30
CA PHE A 74 -21.68 21.63 7.63
C PHE A 74 -21.46 23.15 7.62
N LEU A 75 -20.48 23.65 6.86
CA LEU A 75 -20.21 25.08 6.71
C LEU A 75 -21.32 25.80 5.94
N PHE A 76 -21.89 25.16 4.92
CA PHE A 76 -23.06 25.70 4.21
C PHE A 76 -24.31 25.72 5.11
N ALA A 77 -24.52 24.68 5.91
CA ALA A 77 -25.61 24.65 6.90
C ALA A 77 -25.45 25.70 8.01
N GLY A 78 -24.22 25.99 8.43
CA GLY A 78 -23.94 27.06 9.39
C GLY A 78 -24.22 28.46 8.86
N ARG A 79 -24.07 28.67 7.54
CA ARG A 79 -24.30 29.98 6.89
C ARG A 79 -25.79 30.27 6.67
N SER A 80 -26.61 29.24 6.44
CA SER A 80 -28.06 29.39 6.31
C SER A 80 -28.79 29.53 7.65
N ALA A 81 -28.15 29.15 8.77
CA ALA A 81 -28.65 29.37 10.13
C ALA A 81 -28.24 30.74 10.72
N ASP A 82 -27.36 31.48 10.03
CA ASP A 82 -26.89 32.80 10.47
C ASP A 82 -27.84 33.91 9.96
N THR A 83 -29.10 33.88 10.42
CA THR A 83 -30.05 35.00 10.30
C THR A 83 -29.79 36.02 11.40
N SER A 84 -28.57 36.56 11.46
CA SER A 84 -28.17 37.59 12.43
C SER A 84 -28.44 39.02 11.93
N LEU A 85 -29.36 39.19 10.98
CA LEU A 85 -29.77 40.48 10.41
C LEU A 85 -31.30 40.51 10.20
N GLU A 86 -32.08 40.28 11.25
CA GLU A 86 -33.44 40.85 11.42
C GLU A 86 -33.68 41.21 12.89
#